data_AF-A0A925XUR9-F1
#
_entry.id   AF-A0A925XUR9-F1
#
_cell.length_a   1.000
_cell.length_b   1.000
_cell.length_c   1.000
_cell.angle_alpha   90.00
_cell.angle_beta   90.00
_cell.angle_gamma   90.00
#
_symmetry.space_group_name_H-M   'P 1'
#
loop_
_entity.id
_entity.type
_entity.pdbx_description
1 polymer ?
#
loop_
_entity_poly.entity_id
_entity_poly.type
_entity_poly.pdbx_seq_one_letter_code
_entity_poly.pdbx_strand_id
1 'polypeptide(L)'
;DINYPTLSGTLALNIDNGRFLKVETGNAARLLSLLSLQSLSRTLLFDGGSQFADGFAYNSIRADATVKQGVISTTNFRMTGASAAALMSGTIDLRNETQQLHLVVLPKIDASTAALALGVANPVLGLGAFLASYMLRDPLSKAFALEYDIGGTWAQPSVERRGRSSAQTPTPTEPER
;
A
#
# COMPACT_ATOMS: atom_id res chain seq x y z
N ASP A 1 -4.76 -33.19 -5.23
CA ASP A 1 -3.60 -32.54 -5.85
C ASP A 1 -4.12 -31.59 -6.92
N ILE A 2 -3.75 -30.30 -6.89
CA ILE A 2 -4.28 -29.30 -7.84
C ILE A 2 -3.27 -29.15 -8.98
N ASN A 3 -3.69 -29.45 -10.21
CA ASN A 3 -2.85 -29.32 -11.39
C ASN A 3 -2.86 -27.89 -11.93
N TYR A 4 -1.98 -27.04 -11.39
CA TYR A 4 -1.83 -25.62 -11.77
C TYR A 4 -1.68 -25.39 -13.29
N PRO A 5 -0.86 -26.16 -14.05
CA PRO A 5 -0.76 -26.05 -15.51
C PRO A 5 -2.08 -26.10 -16.29
N THR A 6 -3.08 -26.81 -15.76
CA THR A 6 -4.39 -26.99 -16.42
C THR A 6 -5.48 -26.10 -15.83
N LEU A 7 -5.18 -25.39 -14.74
CA LEU A 7 -6.17 -24.58 -14.02
C LEU A 7 -6.66 -23.45 -14.91
N SER A 8 -7.98 -23.37 -15.08
CA SER A 8 -8.64 -22.29 -15.81
C SER A 8 -9.98 -21.96 -15.17
N GLY A 9 -10.40 -20.71 -15.23
CA GLY A 9 -11.67 -20.25 -14.66
C GLY A 9 -11.68 -18.76 -14.39
N THR A 10 -12.71 -18.31 -13.68
CA THR A 10 -12.84 -16.94 -13.19
C THR A 10 -12.90 -16.95 -11.66
N LEU A 11 -12.33 -15.93 -11.05
CA LEU A 11 -12.30 -15.76 -9.60
C LEU A 11 -12.77 -14.35 -9.27
N ALA A 12 -13.72 -14.25 -8.34
CA ALA A 12 -14.17 -12.99 -7.78
C ALA A 12 -13.81 -12.97 -6.29
N LEU A 13 -13.05 -11.96 -5.90
CA LEU A 13 -12.60 -11.75 -4.53
C LEU A 13 -13.39 -10.58 -3.93
N ASN A 14 -14.11 -10.84 -2.85
CA ASN A 14 -14.80 -9.82 -2.05
C ASN A 14 -14.58 -10.14 -0.58
N ILE A 15 -13.63 -9.44 0.04
CA ILE A 15 -13.31 -9.59 1.45
C ILE A 15 -13.48 -8.24 2.12
N ASP A 16 -14.21 -8.22 3.23
CA ASP A 16 -14.35 -7.02 4.07
C ASP A 16 -13.71 -7.27 5.43
N ASN A 17 -13.17 -6.20 6.01
CA ASN A 17 -12.59 -6.11 7.35
C ASN A 17 -11.62 -7.23 7.70
N GLY A 18 -10.35 -7.05 7.36
CA GLY A 18 -9.32 -8.03 7.69
C GLY A 18 -7.97 -7.39 8.05
N ARG A 19 -6.98 -8.26 8.26
CA ARG A 19 -5.62 -7.86 8.61
C ARG A 19 -4.62 -8.82 8.00
N PHE A 20 -3.64 -8.29 7.29
CA PHE A 20 -2.44 -9.05 6.94
C PHE A 20 -1.55 -9.10 8.16
N LEU A 21 -1.40 -10.28 8.74
CA LEU A 21 -0.46 -10.48 9.84
C LEU A 21 0.96 -10.32 9.33
N LYS A 22 1.82 -9.71 10.15
CA LYS A 22 3.26 -9.74 9.88
C LYS A 22 3.73 -11.18 10.01
N VAL A 23 4.08 -11.82 8.90
CA VAL A 23 4.74 -13.11 8.94
C VAL A 23 6.18 -12.85 9.36
N GLU A 24 6.50 -13.17 10.61
CA GLU A 24 7.90 -13.22 11.04
C GLU A 24 8.57 -14.37 10.31
N THR A 25 9.28 -14.07 9.23
CA THR A 25 10.15 -15.03 8.57
C THR A 25 11.29 -15.37 9.52
N GLY A 26 11.15 -16.42 10.34
CA GLY A 26 12.28 -17.00 11.05
C GLY A 26 11.99 -17.83 12.30
N ASN A 27 12.53 -19.05 12.32
CA ASN A 27 12.67 -19.93 13.49
C ASN A 27 13.55 -19.34 14.63
N ALA A 28 13.96 -18.08 14.53
CA ALA A 28 14.81 -17.37 15.50
C ALA A 28 14.03 -16.91 16.75
N ALA A 29 12.72 -16.67 16.65
CA ALA A 29 11.89 -16.27 17.80
C ALA A 29 11.78 -17.36 18.88
N ARG A 30 11.83 -18.64 18.48
CA ARG A 30 11.68 -19.80 19.38
C ARG A 30 12.94 -20.10 20.20
N LEU A 31 14.13 -19.80 19.65
CA LEU A 31 15.41 -19.95 20.34
C LEU A 31 15.72 -18.77 21.27
N LEU A 32 15.25 -17.56 20.94
CA LEU A 32 15.35 -16.40 21.82
C LEU A 32 14.36 -16.46 23.00
N SER A 33 13.19 -17.10 22.83
CA SER A 33 12.22 -17.30 23.92
C SER A 33 12.73 -18.22 25.05
N LEU A 34 13.70 -19.09 24.79
CA LEU A 34 14.33 -19.93 25.84
C LEU A 34 15.49 -19.21 26.53
N LEU A 35 16.03 -18.14 25.92
CA LEU A 35 17.09 -17.31 26.50
C LEU A 35 16.57 -16.08 27.26
N SER A 36 15.35 -15.59 26.97
CA SER A 36 14.83 -14.34 27.58
C SER A 36 14.04 -14.49 28.89
N LEU A 37 13.70 -15.72 29.33
CA LEU A 37 13.05 -15.93 30.64
C LEU A 37 14.02 -15.84 31.84
N GLN A 38 15.31 -15.74 31.58
CA GLN A 38 16.35 -15.70 32.62
C GLN A 38 16.79 -14.27 32.98
N SER A 39 16.26 -13.24 32.31
CA SER A 39 16.68 -11.85 32.57
C SER A 39 15.51 -10.88 32.57
N LEU A 40 15.10 -10.53 33.80
CA LEU A 40 14.91 -9.14 34.22
C LEU A 40 13.68 -8.43 33.63
N SER A 41 12.57 -8.43 34.37
CA SER A 41 12.28 -7.42 35.41
C SER A 41 11.81 -6.10 34.82
N ARG A 42 10.55 -5.77 35.14
CA ARG A 42 9.94 -4.45 35.39
C ARG A 42 10.61 -3.24 34.74
N THR A 43 9.75 -2.36 34.21
CA THR A 43 10.03 -1.04 33.59
C THR A 43 10.39 -1.22 32.11
N LEU A 44 9.63 -0.74 31.11
CA LEU A 44 9.02 0.57 30.94
C LEU A 44 7.81 0.43 29.99
N LEU A 45 6.60 0.64 30.51
CA LEU A 45 5.43 0.96 29.70
C LEU A 45 5.54 2.45 29.35
N PHE A 46 6.18 2.77 28.22
CA PHE A 46 5.98 4.06 27.56
C PHE A 46 5.03 3.82 26.39
N ASP A 47 3.80 4.28 26.61
CA ASP A 47 2.67 4.27 25.71
C ASP A 47 3.00 5.03 24.41
N GLY A 48 2.67 4.41 23.27
CA GLY A 48 3.03 4.91 21.94
C GLY A 48 3.18 3.83 20.85
N GLY A 49 3.11 2.55 21.21
CA GLY A 49 3.19 1.44 20.26
C GLY A 49 1.96 0.54 20.33
N SER A 50 1.08 0.56 19.34
CA SER A 50 0.16 -0.58 19.11
C SER A 50 -0.46 -0.64 17.72
N GLN A 51 -0.47 0.42 16.93
CA GLN A 51 -1.19 0.38 15.64
C GLN A 51 -0.39 -0.19 14.46
N PHE A 52 0.91 -0.46 14.66
CA PHE A 52 1.80 -1.04 13.64
C PHE A 52 2.46 -2.36 14.06
N ALA A 53 2.22 -2.85 15.28
CA ALA A 53 2.95 -3.98 15.85
C ALA A 53 2.47 -5.36 15.33
N ASP A 54 1.21 -5.48 14.87
CA ASP A 54 0.58 -6.79 14.59
C ASP A 54 0.19 -7.05 13.12
N GLY A 55 0.52 -6.13 12.19
CA GLY A 55 0.21 -6.28 10.76
C GLY A 55 -0.50 -5.09 10.10
N PHE A 56 -1.00 -5.26 8.87
CA PHE A 56 -1.71 -4.23 8.09
C PHE A 56 -3.21 -4.50 8.03
N ALA A 57 -4.01 -3.64 8.66
CA ALA A 57 -5.47 -3.74 8.62
C ALA A 57 -6.04 -3.13 7.33
N TYR A 58 -7.00 -3.83 6.73
CA TYR A 58 -7.75 -3.37 5.57
C TYR A 58 -9.26 -3.41 5.85
N ASN A 59 -9.98 -2.44 5.30
CA ASN A 59 -11.43 -2.38 5.32
C ASN A 59 -12.05 -3.26 4.25
N SER A 60 -11.44 -3.34 3.05
CA SER A 60 -11.94 -4.22 2.00
C SER A 60 -10.90 -4.54 0.93
N ILE A 61 -11.08 -5.69 0.29
CA ILE A 61 -10.35 -6.16 -0.89
C ILE A 61 -11.38 -6.62 -1.93
N ARG A 62 -11.29 -6.07 -3.13
CA ARG A 62 -12.14 -6.40 -4.28
C ARG A 62 -11.27 -6.68 -5.49
N ALA A 63 -11.50 -7.78 -6.20
CA ALA A 63 -10.81 -8.07 -7.45
C ALA A 63 -11.58 -9.10 -8.27
N ASP A 64 -11.50 -8.99 -9.59
CA ASP A 64 -11.84 -10.04 -10.53
C ASP A 64 -10.55 -10.53 -11.18
N ALA A 65 -10.42 -11.84 -11.31
CA ALA A 65 -9.29 -12.47 -11.95
C ALA A 65 -9.75 -13.57 -12.91
N THR A 66 -9.02 -13.71 -14.02
CA THR A 66 -9.17 -14.86 -14.91
C THR A 66 -7.95 -15.73 -14.77
N VAL A 67 -8.16 -17.05 -14.68
CA VAL A 67 -7.08 -18.02 -14.73
C VAL A 67 -7.14 -18.73 -16.07
N LYS A 68 -6.02 -18.77 -16.79
CA LYS A 68 -5.88 -19.54 -18.03
C LYS A 68 -4.58 -20.33 -17.97
N GLN A 69 -4.70 -21.66 -17.97
CA GLN A 69 -3.55 -22.57 -17.97
C GLN A 69 -2.52 -22.27 -16.87
N GLY A 70 -3.01 -21.93 -15.67
CA GLY A 70 -2.17 -21.57 -14.53
C GLY A 70 -1.66 -20.13 -14.50
N VAL A 71 -2.01 -19.30 -15.48
CA VAL A 71 -1.71 -17.85 -15.45
C VAL A 71 -2.94 -17.10 -14.95
N ILE A 72 -2.80 -16.44 -13.81
CA ILE A 72 -3.80 -15.53 -13.25
C ILE A 72 -3.58 -14.15 -13.85
N SER A 73 -4.65 -13.48 -14.29
CA SER A 73 -4.64 -12.07 -14.70
C SER A 73 -5.73 -11.29 -13.97
N THR A 74 -5.40 -10.08 -13.53
CA THR A 74 -6.36 -9.15 -12.90
C THR A 74 -6.11 -7.73 -13.40
N THR A 75 -7.17 -6.93 -13.51
CA THR A 75 -7.09 -5.53 -13.95
C THR A 75 -7.69 -4.54 -12.96
N ASN A 76 -8.38 -5.04 -11.93
CA ASN A 76 -9.23 -4.24 -11.06
C ASN A 76 -9.06 -4.57 -9.58
N PHE A 77 -7.91 -5.14 -9.19
CA PHE A 77 -7.63 -5.35 -7.77
C PHE A 77 -7.61 -4.00 -7.05
N ARG A 78 -8.38 -3.93 -5.95
CA ARG A 78 -8.49 -2.77 -5.09
C ARG A 78 -8.51 -3.21 -3.63
N MET A 79 -7.67 -2.58 -2.84
CA MET A 79 -7.66 -2.70 -1.38
C MET A 79 -7.84 -1.32 -0.74
N THR A 80 -8.68 -1.22 0.28
CA THR A 80 -8.83 -0.01 1.10
C THR A 80 -8.45 -0.30 2.53
N GLY A 81 -7.69 0.60 3.16
CA GLY A 81 -7.35 0.57 4.59
C GLY A 81 -7.57 1.92 5.24
N ALA A 82 -7.26 2.01 6.54
CA ALA A 82 -7.45 3.23 7.32
C ALA A 82 -6.60 4.41 6.79
N SER A 83 -5.35 4.15 6.43
CA SER A 83 -4.36 5.18 6.08
C SER A 83 -3.98 5.23 4.60
N ALA A 84 -4.40 4.25 3.80
CA ALA A 84 -4.09 4.18 2.37
C ALA A 84 -5.10 3.31 1.60
N ALA A 85 -5.09 3.45 0.27
CA ALA A 85 -5.67 2.50 -0.66
C ALA A 85 -4.59 1.96 -1.60
N ALA A 86 -4.78 0.76 -2.13
CA ALA A 86 -3.91 0.16 -3.12
C ALA A 86 -4.73 -0.32 -4.31
N LEU A 87 -4.24 -0.04 -5.52
CA LEU A 87 -4.76 -0.54 -6.78
C LEU A 87 -3.69 -1.40 -7.43
N MET A 88 -4.08 -2.54 -7.99
CA MET A 88 -3.13 -3.44 -8.62
C MET A 88 -3.70 -4.05 -9.90
N SER A 89 -2.83 -4.26 -10.88
CA SER A 89 -3.14 -4.99 -12.11
C SER A 89 -1.93 -5.78 -12.56
N GLY A 90 -2.14 -6.80 -13.40
CA GLY A 90 -1.05 -7.58 -13.98
C GLY A 90 -1.33 -9.07 -13.99
N THR A 91 -0.26 -9.85 -14.00
CA THR A 91 -0.31 -11.31 -14.14
C THR A 91 0.56 -12.04 -13.12
N ILE A 92 0.15 -13.26 -12.82
CA ILE A 92 0.87 -14.19 -11.95
C ILE A 92 0.88 -15.54 -12.67
N ASP A 93 2.07 -16.09 -12.93
CA ASP A 93 2.24 -17.42 -13.49
C ASP A 93 2.48 -18.41 -12.33
N LEU A 94 1.48 -19.24 -12.04
CA LEU A 94 1.54 -20.21 -10.95
C LEU A 94 2.50 -21.37 -11.23
N ARG A 95 2.81 -21.66 -12.50
CA ARG A 95 3.73 -22.75 -12.88
C ARG A 95 5.17 -22.33 -12.65
N ASN A 96 5.49 -21.12 -13.08
CA ASN A 96 6.84 -20.57 -12.97
C ASN A 96 7.04 -19.81 -11.66
N GLU A 97 6.01 -19.68 -10.83
CA GLU A 97 6.00 -18.90 -9.59
C GLU A 97 6.52 -17.47 -9.82
N THR A 98 6.12 -16.87 -10.94
CA THR A 98 6.52 -15.51 -11.33
C THR A 98 5.34 -14.55 -11.31
N GLN A 99 5.65 -13.27 -11.20
CA GLN A 99 4.65 -12.22 -11.18
C GLN A 99 5.15 -10.99 -11.94
N GLN A 100 4.20 -10.28 -12.55
CA GLN A 100 4.40 -9.00 -13.24
C GLN A 100 3.20 -8.14 -12.91
N LEU A 101 3.32 -7.33 -11.86
CA LEU A 101 2.24 -6.56 -11.27
C LEU A 101 2.59 -5.09 -11.26
N HIS A 102 1.62 -4.25 -11.57
CA HIS A 102 1.70 -2.81 -11.39
C HIS A 102 0.86 -2.44 -10.17
N LEU A 103 1.49 -1.81 -9.18
CA LEU A 103 0.89 -1.45 -7.90
C LEU A 103 0.91 0.07 -7.73
N VAL A 104 -0.26 0.65 -7.50
CA VAL A 104 -0.42 2.07 -7.15
C VAL A 104 -0.92 2.18 -5.71
N VAL A 105 -0.14 2.83 -4.86
CA VAL A 105 -0.50 3.11 -3.46
C VAL A 105 -0.91 4.57 -3.34
N LEU A 106 -2.14 4.79 -2.87
CA LEU A 106 -2.72 6.11 -2.64
C LEU A 106 -2.80 6.37 -1.13
N PRO A 107 -1.93 7.23 -0.57
CA PRO A 107 -2.03 7.59 0.84
C PRO A 107 -3.29 8.41 1.08
N LYS A 108 -4.01 8.13 2.18
CA LYS A 108 -5.10 8.98 2.64
C LYS A 108 -4.49 10.17 3.37
N ILE A 109 -4.64 11.36 2.78
CA ILE A 109 -4.14 12.60 3.38
C ILE A 109 -5.27 13.20 4.22
N ASP A 110 -5.05 13.28 5.53
CA ASP A 110 -5.89 14.08 6.41
C ASP A 110 -5.59 15.57 6.22
N ALA A 111 -6.64 16.37 6.11
CA ALA A 111 -6.55 17.81 5.88
C ALA A 111 -5.72 18.55 6.95
N SER A 112 -5.76 18.06 8.19
CA SER A 112 -4.99 18.59 9.32
C SER A 112 -3.48 18.43 9.13
N THR A 113 -3.02 17.24 8.70
CA THR A 113 -1.59 16.96 8.48
C THR A 113 -1.04 17.74 7.29
N ALA A 114 -1.83 17.90 6.22
CA ALA A 114 -1.43 18.71 5.06
C ALA A 114 -1.29 20.20 5.43
N ALA A 115 -2.23 20.74 6.21
CA ALA A 115 -2.17 22.13 6.67
C ALA A 115 -0.94 22.42 7.54
N LEU A 116 -0.50 21.47 8.38
CA LEU A 116 0.72 21.60 9.17
C LEU A 116 1.99 21.64 8.30
N ALA A 117 2.12 20.74 7.33
CA ALA A 117 3.28 20.72 6.43
C ALA A 117 3.40 22.01 5.61
N LEU A 118 2.27 22.54 5.14
CA LEU A 118 2.22 23.82 4.42
C LEU A 118 2.39 25.02 5.35
N GLY A 119 1.88 24.95 6.58
CA GLY A 119 1.98 26.02 7.58
C GLY A 119 3.41 26.25 8.08
N VAL A 120 4.23 25.19 8.16
CA VAL A 120 5.68 25.32 8.45
C VAL A 120 6.41 25.99 7.29
N ALA A 121 5.99 25.76 6.04
CA ALA A 121 6.56 26.40 4.87
C ALA A 121 6.08 27.86 4.69
N ASN A 122 4.82 28.16 5.04
CA ASN A 122 4.23 29.50 4.95
C ASN A 122 2.99 29.66 5.87
N PRO A 123 3.08 30.43 6.97
CA PRO A 123 1.98 30.60 7.94
C PRO A 123 0.71 31.25 7.38
N VAL A 124 0.83 32.15 6.40
CA VAL A 124 -0.31 32.87 5.81
C VAL A 124 -1.12 31.94 4.90
N LEU A 125 -0.46 31.02 4.21
CA LEU A 125 -1.11 30.02 3.37
C LEU A 125 -1.79 28.89 4.18
N GLY A 126 -1.31 28.62 5.41
CA GLY A 126 -1.81 27.53 6.26
C GLY A 126 -3.30 27.67 6.67
N LEU A 127 -3.76 28.89 6.92
CA LEU A 127 -5.18 29.15 7.27
C LEU A 127 -6.11 29.08 6.04
N GLY A 128 -5.63 29.52 4.87
CA GLY A 128 -6.39 29.43 3.61
C GLY A 128 -6.52 27.99 3.09
N ALA A 129 -5.47 27.18 3.27
CA ALA A 129 -5.45 25.77 2.87
C ALA A 129 -6.46 24.91 3.63
N PHE A 130 -6.78 25.23 4.89
CA PHE A 130 -7.75 24.50 5.69
C PHE A 130 -9.17 24.54 5.08
N LEU A 131 -9.60 25.70 4.56
CA LEU A 131 -10.90 25.85 3.91
C LEU A 131 -10.95 25.23 2.50
N ALA A 132 -9.83 25.27 1.75
CA ALA A 132 -9.72 24.61 0.45
C ALA A 132 -9.68 23.06 0.56
N SER A 133 -9.19 22.53 1.67
CA SER A 133 -8.95 21.09 1.87
C SER A 133 -10.20 20.21 1.74
N TYR A 134 -11.39 20.75 2.02
CA TYR A 134 -12.62 19.96 1.90
C TYR A 134 -12.98 19.62 0.45
N MET A 135 -12.51 20.41 -0.53
CA MET A 135 -12.76 20.21 -1.97
C MET A 135 -11.60 19.54 -2.72
N LEU A 136 -10.40 19.41 -2.12
CA LEU A 136 -9.19 18.92 -2.80
C LEU A 136 -8.67 17.55 -2.32
N ARG A 137 -9.40 16.82 -1.48
CA ARG A 137 -8.96 15.51 -0.93
C ARG A 137 -8.56 14.49 -2.01
N ASP A 138 -9.35 14.38 -3.07
CA ASP A 138 -9.11 13.42 -4.16
C ASP A 138 -7.93 13.79 -5.06
N PRO A 139 -7.77 15.04 -5.55
CA PRO A 139 -6.60 15.40 -6.35
C PRO A 139 -5.28 15.39 -5.55
N LEU A 140 -5.29 15.69 -4.25
CA LEU A 140 -4.07 15.64 -3.43
C LEU A 140 -3.55 14.20 -3.29
N SER A 141 -4.43 13.24 -2.98
CA SER A 141 -4.01 11.83 -2.81
C SER A 141 -3.38 11.25 -4.09
N LYS A 142 -3.89 11.64 -5.26
CA LYS A 142 -3.32 11.29 -6.57
C LYS A 142 -1.95 11.93 -6.82
N ALA A 143 -1.74 13.17 -6.36
CA ALA A 143 -0.44 13.84 -6.47
C ALA A 143 0.67 13.17 -5.63
N PHE A 144 0.29 12.44 -4.57
CA PHE A 144 1.20 11.66 -3.74
C PHE A 144 1.14 10.14 -4.01
N ALA A 145 0.58 9.74 -5.15
CA ALA A 145 0.57 8.33 -5.54
C ALA A 145 1.99 7.77 -5.65
N LEU A 146 2.16 6.57 -5.11
CA LEU A 146 3.40 5.81 -5.21
C LEU A 146 3.16 4.63 -6.15
N GLU A 147 3.86 4.61 -7.26
CA GLU A 147 3.75 3.57 -8.27
C GLU A 147 4.94 2.62 -8.20
N TYR A 148 4.65 1.33 -8.30
CA TYR A 148 5.63 0.26 -8.26
C TYR A 148 5.35 -0.75 -9.36
N ASP A 149 6.40 -1.23 -10.00
CA ASP A 149 6.37 -2.44 -10.82
C ASP A 149 7.00 -3.58 -9.99
N ILE A 150 6.27 -4.69 -9.89
CA ILE A 150 6.65 -5.86 -9.12
C ILE A 150 6.85 -7.00 -10.10
N GLY A 151 8.08 -7.51 -10.16
CA GLY A 151 8.53 -8.54 -11.08
C GLY A 151 9.16 -9.74 -10.36
N GLY A 152 9.72 -10.66 -11.15
CA GLY A 152 10.55 -11.75 -10.64
C GLY A 152 9.76 -12.97 -10.16
N THR A 153 10.47 -13.86 -9.47
CA THR A 153 9.88 -15.06 -8.86
C THR A 153 9.37 -14.75 -7.45
N TRP A 154 8.51 -15.59 -6.88
CA TRP A 154 8.04 -15.41 -5.51
C TRP A 154 9.18 -15.56 -4.48
N ALA A 155 10.18 -16.37 -4.79
CA ALA A 155 11.38 -16.54 -3.97
C ALA A 155 12.32 -15.33 -4.04
N GLN A 156 12.35 -14.63 -5.19
CA GLN A 156 13.21 -13.47 -5.44
C GLN A 156 12.41 -12.37 -6.17
N PRO A 157 11.49 -11.70 -5.46
CA PRO A 157 10.69 -10.64 -6.07
C PRO A 157 11.55 -9.40 -6.32
N SER A 158 11.38 -8.78 -7.48
CA SER A 158 11.90 -7.43 -7.76
C SER A 158 10.79 -6.42 -7.53
N VAL A 159 11.08 -5.32 -6.83
CA VAL A 159 10.14 -4.22 -6.61
C VAL A 159 10.81 -2.93 -7.01
N GLU A 160 10.38 -2.38 -8.15
CA GLU A 160 10.94 -1.16 -8.72
C GLU A 160 9.92 -0.04 -8.58
N ARG A 161 10.34 1.09 -7.99
CA ARG A 161 9.48 2.27 -7.89
C ARG A 161 9.51 3.04 -9.20
N ARG A 162 8.35 3.25 -9.83
CA ARG A 162 8.26 4.18 -10.97
C ARG A 162 8.47 5.61 -10.45
N GLY A 163 9.37 6.35 -11.08
CA GLY A 163 9.68 7.72 -10.68
C GLY A 163 8.43 8.59 -10.62
N ARG A 164 8.43 9.61 -9.76
CA ARG A 164 7.32 10.57 -9.70
C ARG A 164 7.16 11.21 -11.07
N SER A 165 6.03 10.98 -11.75
CA SER A 165 5.63 11.85 -12.86
C SER A 165 5.41 13.23 -12.24
N SER A 166 6.39 14.10 -12.38
CA SER A 166 6.28 15.50 -11.98
C SER A 166 5.10 16.07 -12.74
N ALA A 167 3.96 16.26 -12.06
CA ALA A 167 2.88 17.06 -12.57
C ALA A 167 3.49 18.38 -13.04
N GLN A 168 3.42 18.59 -14.35
CA GLN A 168 3.83 19.78 -15.04
C GLN A 168 3.19 20.96 -14.30
N THR A 169 4.00 21.79 -13.65
CA THR A 169 3.55 23.08 -13.13
C THR A 169 2.91 23.80 -14.32
N PRO A 170 1.61 24.11 -14.31
CA PRO A 170 1.07 24.98 -15.35
C PRO A 170 1.81 26.31 -15.19
N THR A 171 2.68 26.62 -16.14
CA THR A 171 3.28 27.94 -16.28
C THR A 171 2.14 28.95 -16.23
N PRO A 172 2.14 29.91 -15.30
CA PRO A 172 1.15 30.98 -15.32
C PRO A 172 1.28 31.68 -16.67
N THR A 173 0.29 31.53 -17.54
CA THR A 173 0.15 32.39 -18.71
C THR A 173 -0.11 33.79 -18.15
N GLU A 174 0.94 34.58 -18.09
CA GLU A 174 0.86 36.00 -17.81
C GLU A 174 -0.05 36.63 -18.86
N PRO A 175 -1.13 37.33 -18.47
CA PRO A 175 -1.95 38.03 -19.44
C PRO A 175 -1.12 39.20 -20.00
N GLU A 176 -0.83 39.15 -21.30
CA GLU A 176 -0.37 40.30 -22.07
C GLU A 176 -1.31 41.49 -21.79
N ARG A 177 -0.72 42.64 -21.45
CA ARG A 177 -1.42 43.92 -21.35
C ARG A 177 -1.40 44.64 -22.70
#